data_AF-A0A1S3EZ69-F1
#
_entry.id   AF-A0A1S3EZ69-F1
#
_cell.length_a   1.000
_cell.length_b   1.000
_cell.length_c   1.000
_cell.angle_alpha   90.00
_cell.angle_beta   90.00
_cell.angle_gamma   90.00
#
_symmetry.space_group_name_H-M   'P 1'
#
loop_
_entity.id
_entity.type
_entity.pdbx_description
1 polymer ?
#
loop_
_entity_poly.entity_id
_entity_poly.type
_entity_poly.pdbx_seq_one_letter_code
_entity_poly.pdbx_strand_id
1 'polypeptide(L)'
;MNLHPEILTADQVTLPLCAPGLALGVLLLRAAAAMRGCPSSIPHLLLQLQNLLNATAASDTLLEPYIQHQGLDPSSLRELCRECRGVFPSEAGLRALSKAGFLRTVYATLGRILHGLDTLRPQFSETKDAPKLQAARWTVLGLRNNLHCVAWLLNSSLQTPEPTRADADTRGSPTPSPRLFQAKLDGCKFLCGYHGFMQAVGTIFREWGESPRRSRRHSPPRGHLHKATRRTTFRSRRPR
;
A
#
# COMPACT_ATOMS: atom_id res chain seq x y z
N MET A 1 -2.88 -41.67 60.90
CA MET A 1 -2.73 -41.64 59.44
C MET A 1 -3.86 -40.76 58.88
N ASN A 2 -3.49 -39.78 58.05
CA ASN A 2 -4.30 -38.85 57.24
C ASN A 2 -5.13 -37.81 58.04
N LEU A 3 -4.79 -36.49 58.15
CA LEU A 3 -4.71 -35.40 57.13
C LEU A 3 -5.98 -35.39 56.24
N HIS A 4 -6.89 -34.41 56.33
CA HIS A 4 -6.75 -33.00 55.94
C HIS A 4 -8.02 -32.18 56.35
N PRO A 5 -8.05 -30.84 56.19
CA PRO A 5 -8.76 -29.88 57.03
C PRO A 5 -9.87 -29.12 56.28
N GLU A 6 -10.72 -28.38 56.99
CA GLU A 6 -11.42 -27.23 56.42
C GLU A 6 -11.01 -25.96 57.17
N ILE A 7 -10.50 -25.01 56.40
CA ILE A 7 -9.94 -23.73 56.82
C ILE A 7 -11.01 -22.66 56.66
N LEU A 8 -11.15 -21.88 57.73
CA LEU A 8 -11.57 -20.48 57.85
C LEU A 8 -12.18 -19.79 56.62
N THR A 9 -13.40 -19.30 56.84
CA THR A 9 -14.02 -18.14 56.18
C THR A 9 -13.10 -16.91 56.24
N ALA A 10 -12.84 -16.29 55.09
CA ALA A 10 -12.13 -15.02 54.99
C ALA A 10 -13.07 -13.91 54.51
N ASP A 11 -12.96 -12.79 55.22
CA ASP A 11 -13.70 -11.55 55.10
C ASP A 11 -13.71 -10.89 53.72
N GLN A 12 -14.82 -10.20 53.50
CA GLN A 12 -14.98 -8.93 52.78
C GLN A 12 -13.68 -8.18 52.43
N VAL A 13 -13.36 -8.08 51.13
CA VAL A 13 -12.54 -6.97 50.61
C VAL A 13 -13.23 -6.41 49.36
N THR A 14 -14.06 -5.38 49.59
CA THR A 14 -14.56 -4.49 48.56
C THR A 14 -13.37 -3.69 48.00
N LEU A 15 -12.87 -4.07 46.84
CA LEU A 15 -11.88 -3.30 46.08
C LEU A 15 -12.56 -2.10 45.41
N PRO A 16 -12.12 -0.84 45.65
CA PRO A 16 -12.60 0.28 44.85
C PRO A 16 -12.05 0.13 43.44
N LEU A 17 -12.95 0.08 42.45
CA LEU A 17 -12.60 0.22 41.04
C LEU A 17 -11.87 1.56 40.83
N CYS A 18 -10.54 1.51 40.68
CA CYS A 18 -9.74 2.59 40.11
C CYS A 18 -10.03 2.71 38.59
N ALA A 19 -11.25 3.09 38.22
CA ALA A 19 -11.70 3.28 36.85
C ALA A 19 -11.13 4.54 36.12
N PRO A 20 -10.75 5.67 36.77
CA PRO A 20 -10.32 6.85 36.02
C PRO A 20 -8.90 6.74 35.46
N GLY A 21 -7.99 6.03 36.13
CA GLY A 21 -6.61 5.85 35.68
C GLY A 21 -6.48 4.94 34.46
N LEU A 22 -7.32 3.90 34.38
CA LEU A 22 -7.39 3.01 33.21
C LEU A 22 -8.01 3.71 32.00
N ALA A 23 -9.09 4.49 32.18
CA ALA A 23 -9.70 5.25 31.09
C ALA A 23 -8.75 6.33 30.54
N LEU A 24 -8.07 7.08 31.42
CA LEU A 24 -7.08 8.08 31.03
C LEU A 24 -5.84 7.44 30.40
N GLY A 25 -5.37 6.32 30.94
CA GLY A 25 -4.28 5.53 30.36
C GLY A 25 -4.62 5.05 28.95
N VAL A 26 -5.82 4.50 28.73
CA VAL A 26 -6.29 4.06 27.41
C VAL A 26 -6.43 5.26 26.45
N LEU A 27 -6.93 6.40 26.91
CA LEU A 27 -7.03 7.62 26.10
C LEU A 27 -5.64 8.16 25.71
N LEU A 28 -4.67 8.15 26.63
CA LEU A 28 -3.29 8.57 26.38
C LEU A 28 -2.55 7.60 25.47
N LEU A 29 -2.78 6.29 25.60
CA LEU A 29 -2.24 5.28 24.67
C LEU A 29 -2.85 5.43 23.27
N ARG A 30 -4.15 5.75 23.17
CA ARG A 30 -4.80 6.06 21.88
C ARG A 30 -4.29 7.36 21.28
N ALA A 31 -4.06 8.39 22.09
CA ALA A 31 -3.45 9.65 21.67
C ALA A 31 -1.99 9.44 21.24
N ALA A 32 -1.19 8.68 21.98
CA ALA A 32 0.19 8.35 21.64
C ALA A 32 0.30 7.46 20.39
N ALA A 33 -0.64 6.52 20.20
CA ALA A 33 -0.75 5.74 18.97
C ALA A 33 -1.20 6.60 17.78
N ALA A 34 -2.09 7.58 18.00
CA ALA A 34 -2.45 8.60 17.00
C ALA A 34 -1.31 9.59 16.71
N MET A 35 -0.39 9.78 17.66
CA MET A 35 0.82 10.59 17.54
C MET A 35 2.04 9.81 16.99
N ARG A 36 1.89 8.57 16.51
CA ARG A 36 2.90 8.00 15.60
C ARG A 36 2.83 8.79 14.30
N GLY A 37 3.49 9.94 14.28
CA GLY A 37 3.57 10.84 13.14
C GLY A 37 4.18 10.15 11.93
N CYS A 38 4.05 10.81 10.79
CA CYS A 38 4.63 10.32 9.57
C CYS A 38 6.16 10.17 9.71
N PRO A 39 6.74 9.04 9.25
CA PRO A 39 8.18 8.91 9.13
C PRO A 39 8.75 10.10 8.36
N SER A 40 9.89 10.64 8.78
CA SER A 40 10.48 11.84 8.16
C SER A 40 11.19 11.58 6.81
N SER A 41 11.23 10.34 6.34
CA SER A 41 12.01 9.92 5.17
C SER A 41 11.12 9.52 4.00
N ILE A 42 11.09 10.37 2.96
CA ILE A 42 10.42 10.07 1.68
C ILE A 42 10.96 8.78 1.05
N PRO A 43 12.29 8.53 0.95
CA PRO A 43 12.79 7.28 0.39
C PRO A 43 12.29 6.03 1.13
N HIS A 44 12.18 6.09 2.46
CA HIS A 44 11.65 4.98 3.26
C HIS A 44 10.16 4.76 2.96
N LEU A 45 9.36 5.82 2.89
CA LEU A 45 7.94 5.74 2.54
C LEU A 45 7.74 5.20 1.11
N LEU A 46 8.57 5.60 0.15
CA LEU A 46 8.52 5.07 -1.22
C LEU A 46 8.86 3.58 -1.26
N LEU A 47 9.81 3.12 -0.44
CA LEU A 47 10.11 1.69 -0.31
C LEU A 47 8.93 0.91 0.28
N GLN A 48 8.28 1.44 1.32
CA GLN A 48 7.08 0.83 1.91
C GLN A 48 5.92 0.76 0.90
N LEU A 49 5.70 1.82 0.14
CA LEU A 49 4.70 1.85 -0.94
C LEU A 49 5.01 0.78 -2.00
N GLN A 50 6.26 0.66 -2.44
CA GLN A 50 6.66 -0.37 -3.41
C GLN A 50 6.44 -1.78 -2.88
N ASN A 51 6.78 -2.06 -1.61
CA ASN A 51 6.56 -3.39 -1.02
C ASN A 51 5.07 -3.76 -0.99
N LEU A 52 4.21 -2.81 -0.63
CA LEU A 52 2.75 -3.01 -0.63
C LEU A 52 2.18 -3.21 -2.04
N LEU A 53 2.66 -2.46 -3.03
CA LEU A 53 2.23 -2.57 -4.42
C LEU A 53 2.71 -3.89 -5.04
N ASN A 54 3.94 -4.32 -4.78
CA ASN A 54 4.46 -5.61 -5.25
C ASN A 54 3.67 -6.79 -4.68
N ALA A 55 3.20 -6.70 -3.43
CA ALA A 55 2.36 -7.72 -2.82
C ALA A 55 0.94 -7.82 -3.44
N THR A 56 0.51 -6.84 -4.24
CA THR A 56 -0.86 -6.74 -4.77
C THR A 56 -0.95 -6.59 -6.29
N ALA A 57 0.17 -6.40 -6.98
CA ALA A 57 0.22 -6.20 -8.43
C ALA A 57 -0.10 -7.48 -9.23
N ALA A 58 0.16 -8.65 -8.66
CA ALA A 58 -0.07 -9.91 -9.35
C ALA A 58 -1.57 -10.31 -9.32
N SER A 59 -2.14 -10.57 -10.50
CA SER A 59 -3.57 -10.84 -10.70
C SER A 59 -4.04 -12.18 -10.11
N ASP A 60 -3.10 -13.08 -9.86
CA ASP A 60 -3.29 -14.35 -9.16
C ASP A 60 -3.70 -14.18 -7.69
N THR A 61 -3.48 -12.99 -7.11
CA THR A 61 -3.80 -12.73 -5.71
C THR A 61 -5.29 -12.50 -5.44
N LEU A 62 -6.08 -12.01 -6.41
CA LEU A 62 -7.50 -11.71 -6.16
C LEU A 62 -8.42 -11.90 -7.38
N LEU A 63 -8.01 -11.47 -8.58
CA LEU A 63 -8.82 -11.62 -9.79
C LEU A 63 -9.01 -13.09 -10.19
N GLU A 64 -7.93 -13.86 -10.28
CA GLU A 64 -8.00 -15.25 -10.73
C GLU A 64 -8.81 -16.15 -9.78
N PRO A 65 -8.64 -16.09 -8.45
CA PRO A 65 -9.51 -16.80 -7.51
C PRO A 65 -10.99 -16.40 -7.64
N TYR A 66 -11.26 -15.12 -7.90
CA TYR A 66 -12.62 -14.64 -8.10
C TYR A 66 -13.25 -15.21 -9.37
N ILE A 67 -12.52 -15.21 -10.50
CA ILE A 67 -12.99 -15.80 -11.77
C ILE A 67 -13.37 -17.27 -11.57
N GLN A 68 -12.50 -18.04 -10.90
CA GLN A 68 -12.72 -19.46 -10.64
C GLN A 68 -13.94 -19.67 -9.74
N HIS A 69 -14.02 -18.95 -8.61
CA HIS A 69 -15.11 -19.12 -7.65
C HIS A 69 -16.47 -18.70 -8.21
N GLN A 70 -16.52 -17.64 -9.03
CA GLN A 70 -17.77 -17.14 -9.59
C GLN A 70 -18.29 -17.92 -10.79
N GLY A 71 -17.53 -18.91 -11.28
CA GLY A 71 -17.87 -19.69 -12.47
C GLY A 71 -17.64 -18.93 -13.78
N LEU A 72 -16.67 -18.01 -13.81
CA LEU A 72 -16.32 -17.18 -14.97
C LEU A 72 -15.12 -17.73 -15.75
N ASP A 73 -14.68 -18.96 -15.44
CA ASP A 73 -13.52 -19.61 -16.05
C ASP A 73 -13.61 -19.89 -17.56
N PRO A 74 -14.79 -20.17 -18.16
CA PRO A 74 -14.90 -20.35 -19.61
C PRO A 74 -14.26 -19.19 -20.39
N SER A 75 -13.57 -19.50 -21.49
CA SER A 75 -12.74 -18.55 -22.23
C SER A 75 -13.47 -17.27 -22.63
N SER A 76 -14.71 -17.38 -23.10
CA SER A 76 -15.56 -16.24 -23.47
C SER A 76 -15.87 -15.31 -22.28
N LEU A 77 -16.03 -15.85 -21.07
CA LEU A 77 -16.30 -15.05 -19.86
C LEU A 77 -15.01 -14.44 -19.30
N ARG A 78 -13.89 -15.16 -19.37
CA ARG A 78 -12.56 -14.63 -19.03
C ARG A 78 -12.20 -13.40 -19.86
N GLU A 79 -12.53 -13.42 -21.15
CA GLU A 79 -12.30 -12.27 -22.03
C GLU A 79 -13.08 -11.03 -21.57
N LEU A 80 -14.33 -11.20 -21.16
CA LEU A 80 -15.13 -10.11 -20.59
C LEU A 80 -14.51 -9.55 -19.30
N CYS A 81 -13.87 -10.38 -18.49
CA CYS A 81 -13.16 -9.93 -17.29
C CYS A 81 -11.87 -9.15 -17.58
N ARG A 82 -11.26 -9.33 -18.75
CA ARG A 82 -10.06 -8.59 -19.19
C ARG A 82 -10.38 -7.20 -19.72
N GLU A 83 -11.64 -6.91 -19.99
CA GLU A 83 -12.12 -5.60 -20.45
C GLU A 83 -12.24 -4.63 -19.26
N CYS A 84 -11.11 -4.24 -18.67
CA CYS A 84 -11.07 -3.34 -17.52
C CYS A 84 -10.57 -1.92 -17.85
N ARG A 85 -10.57 -1.55 -19.13
CA ARG A 85 -10.26 -0.18 -19.57
C ARG A 85 -11.29 0.80 -19.02
N GLY A 86 -10.82 1.93 -18.51
CA GLY A 86 -11.68 3.02 -18.02
C GLY A 86 -12.21 2.84 -16.59
N VAL A 87 -12.02 1.68 -15.95
CA VAL A 87 -12.42 1.46 -14.54
C VAL A 87 -11.61 2.36 -13.60
N PHE A 88 -10.31 2.46 -13.84
CA PHE A 88 -9.38 3.31 -13.10
C PHE A 88 -8.45 4.07 -14.03
N PRO A 89 -7.79 5.15 -13.55
CA PRO A 89 -6.82 5.89 -14.34
C PRO A 89 -5.70 4.99 -14.88
N SER A 90 -5.37 5.17 -16.16
CA SER A 90 -4.28 4.43 -16.82
C SER A 90 -2.91 4.96 -16.39
N GLU A 91 -1.86 4.16 -16.58
CA GLU A 91 -0.47 4.58 -16.34
C GLU A 91 -0.10 5.87 -17.09
N ALA A 92 -0.48 5.96 -18.37
CA ALA A 92 -0.27 7.17 -19.17
C ALA A 92 -1.01 8.39 -18.58
N GLY A 93 -2.27 8.21 -18.16
CA GLY A 93 -3.05 9.27 -17.52
C GLY A 93 -2.45 9.70 -16.18
N LEU A 94 -1.90 8.76 -15.40
CA LEU A 94 -1.23 9.05 -14.15
C LEU A 94 0.11 9.78 -14.35
N ARG A 95 0.90 9.39 -15.37
CA ARG A 95 2.17 10.05 -15.71
C ARG A 95 2.01 11.49 -16.20
N ALA A 96 0.89 11.80 -16.83
CA ALA A 96 0.59 13.16 -17.30
C ALA A 96 0.32 14.16 -16.15
N LEU A 97 0.13 13.68 -14.93
CA LEU A 97 -0.15 14.52 -13.76
C LEU A 97 1.13 15.10 -13.16
N SER A 98 1.01 16.28 -12.53
CA SER A 98 2.04 16.75 -11.59
C SER A 98 2.17 15.80 -10.40
N LYS A 99 3.28 15.82 -9.66
CA LYS A 99 3.45 14.97 -8.46
C LYS A 99 2.30 15.12 -7.46
N ALA A 100 1.85 16.34 -7.20
CA ALA A 100 0.71 16.59 -6.31
C ALA A 100 -0.62 16.11 -6.93
N GLY A 101 -0.81 16.25 -8.24
CA GLY A 101 -1.95 15.69 -8.97
C GLY A 101 -2.01 14.17 -8.91
N PHE A 102 -0.85 13.52 -9.08
CA PHE A 102 -0.69 12.07 -8.95
C PHE A 102 -1.07 11.60 -7.54
N LEU A 103 -0.50 12.19 -6.48
CA LEU A 103 -0.78 11.80 -5.10
C LEU A 103 -2.28 11.93 -4.75
N ARG A 104 -2.92 13.04 -5.15
CA ARG A 104 -4.37 13.24 -4.96
C ARG A 104 -5.20 12.19 -5.70
N THR A 105 -4.89 11.98 -6.98
CA THR A 105 -5.62 11.04 -7.83
C THR A 105 -5.50 9.61 -7.32
N VAL A 106 -4.29 9.20 -6.89
CA VAL A 106 -4.05 7.88 -6.32
C VAL A 106 -4.78 7.74 -4.98
N TYR A 107 -4.68 8.73 -4.09
CA TYR A 107 -5.36 8.69 -2.79
C TYR A 107 -6.89 8.55 -2.92
N ALA A 108 -7.51 9.34 -3.81
CA ALA A 108 -8.94 9.26 -4.09
C ALA A 108 -9.33 7.92 -4.73
N THR A 109 -8.51 7.42 -5.66
CA THR A 109 -8.76 6.13 -6.33
C THR A 109 -8.65 4.96 -5.36
N LEU A 110 -7.67 4.97 -4.44
CA LEU A 110 -7.60 3.98 -3.36
C LEU A 110 -8.84 4.02 -2.46
N GLY A 111 -9.47 5.18 -2.28
CA GLY A 111 -10.77 5.29 -1.60
C GLY A 111 -11.91 4.60 -2.34
N ARG A 112 -12.00 4.79 -3.67
CA ARG A 112 -12.96 4.06 -4.51
C ARG A 112 -12.71 2.56 -4.50
N ILE A 113 -11.43 2.14 -4.50
CA ILE A 113 -11.04 0.74 -4.39
C ILE A 113 -11.51 0.14 -3.07
N LEU A 114 -11.32 0.83 -1.92
CA LEU A 114 -11.83 0.33 -0.63
C LEU A 114 -13.34 0.08 -0.67
N HIS A 115 -14.10 1.02 -1.23
CA HIS A 115 -15.55 0.87 -1.35
C HIS A 115 -15.94 -0.30 -2.27
N GLY A 116 -15.25 -0.47 -3.41
CA GLY A 116 -15.48 -1.60 -4.30
C GLY A 116 -15.12 -2.95 -3.66
N LEU A 117 -14.00 -3.03 -2.92
CA LEU A 117 -13.64 -4.23 -2.16
C LEU A 117 -14.67 -4.56 -1.08
N ASP A 118 -15.21 -3.54 -0.39
CA ASP A 118 -16.29 -3.72 0.59
C ASP A 118 -17.58 -4.23 -0.09
N THR A 119 -17.88 -3.75 -1.31
CA THR A 119 -19.04 -4.18 -2.11
C THR A 119 -18.90 -5.63 -2.62
N LEU A 120 -17.66 -6.07 -2.88
CA LEU A 120 -17.39 -7.46 -3.28
C LEU A 120 -17.39 -8.45 -2.12
N ARG A 121 -17.36 -8.00 -0.86
CA ARG A 121 -17.30 -8.88 0.31
C ARG A 121 -18.36 -9.98 0.32
N PRO A 122 -19.66 -9.73 0.02
CA PRO A 122 -20.67 -10.79 -0.01
C PRO A 122 -20.44 -11.81 -1.13
N GLN A 123 -19.68 -11.47 -2.16
CA GLN A 123 -19.34 -12.39 -3.25
C GLN A 123 -18.12 -13.27 -2.90
N PHE A 124 -17.42 -12.96 -1.82
CA PHE A 124 -16.35 -13.75 -1.24
C PHE A 124 -16.75 -14.44 0.06
N SER A 125 -17.95 -14.18 0.60
CA SER A 125 -18.40 -14.84 1.83
C SER A 125 -18.42 -16.35 1.60
N GLU A 126 -17.91 -17.10 2.57
CA GLU A 126 -17.82 -18.58 2.53
C GLU A 126 -16.78 -19.13 1.53
N THR A 127 -16.02 -18.26 0.87
CA THR A 127 -14.89 -18.69 0.04
C THR A 127 -13.60 -18.82 0.85
N LYS A 128 -12.74 -19.76 0.47
CA LYS A 128 -11.35 -19.85 0.96
C LYS A 128 -10.52 -18.59 0.65
N ASP A 129 -11.02 -17.74 -0.25
CA ASP A 129 -10.36 -16.53 -0.73
C ASP A 129 -10.81 -15.26 0.02
N ALA A 130 -11.76 -15.35 0.96
CA ALA A 130 -12.14 -14.24 1.82
C ALA A 130 -10.94 -13.57 2.56
N PRO A 131 -9.95 -14.33 3.07
CA PRO A 131 -8.74 -13.74 3.63
C PRO A 131 -7.92 -12.92 2.62
N LYS A 132 -7.93 -13.28 1.32
CA LYS A 132 -7.22 -12.54 0.27
C LYS A 132 -7.88 -11.19 0.00
N LEU A 133 -9.21 -11.15 -0.05
CA LEU A 133 -9.96 -9.89 -0.14
C LEU A 133 -9.65 -8.98 1.06
N GLN A 134 -9.63 -9.55 2.26
CA GLN A 134 -9.31 -8.80 3.47
C GLN A 134 -7.86 -8.29 3.47
N ALA A 135 -6.90 -9.10 3.01
CA ALA A 135 -5.51 -8.68 2.84
C ALA A 135 -5.39 -7.52 1.84
N ALA A 136 -6.07 -7.58 0.70
CA ALA A 136 -6.10 -6.49 -0.28
C ALA A 136 -6.63 -5.19 0.35
N ARG A 137 -7.71 -5.28 1.14
CA ARG A 137 -8.26 -4.12 1.87
C ARG A 137 -7.24 -3.52 2.85
N TRP A 138 -6.53 -4.35 3.62
CA TRP A 138 -5.47 -3.88 4.53
C TRP A 138 -4.32 -3.23 3.78
N THR A 139 -3.90 -3.80 2.65
CA THR A 139 -2.87 -3.21 1.80
C THR A 139 -3.29 -1.84 1.28
N VAL A 140 -4.51 -1.69 0.79
CA VAL A 140 -5.02 -0.40 0.29
C VAL A 140 -5.07 0.65 1.42
N LEU A 141 -5.45 0.27 2.63
CA LEU A 141 -5.37 1.16 3.80
C LEU A 141 -3.92 1.57 4.11
N GLY A 142 -2.98 0.62 4.10
CA GLY A 142 -1.56 0.89 4.28
C GLY A 142 -1.00 1.85 3.22
N LEU A 143 -1.40 1.68 1.96
CA LEU A 143 -1.04 2.60 0.87
C LEU A 143 -1.57 4.01 1.13
N ARG A 144 -2.85 4.16 1.50
CA ARG A 144 -3.42 5.47 1.80
C ARG A 144 -2.69 6.19 2.94
N ASN A 145 -2.31 5.46 3.99
CA ASN A 145 -1.56 6.01 5.11
C ASN A 145 -0.16 6.48 4.67
N ASN A 146 0.56 5.67 3.89
CA ASN A 146 1.88 6.05 3.39
C ASN A 146 1.81 7.21 2.39
N LEU A 147 0.80 7.24 1.50
CA LEU A 147 0.56 8.37 0.59
C LEU A 147 0.26 9.66 1.36
N HIS A 148 -0.52 9.58 2.44
CA HIS A 148 -0.76 10.72 3.32
C HIS A 148 0.55 11.29 3.86
N CYS A 149 1.45 10.41 4.32
CA CYS A 149 2.75 10.83 4.80
C CYS A 149 3.66 11.43 3.73
N VAL A 150 3.68 10.84 2.52
CA VAL A 150 4.44 11.41 1.39
C VAL A 150 3.89 12.80 1.04
N ALA A 151 2.58 12.96 0.98
CA ALA A 151 1.95 14.24 0.67
C ALA A 151 2.22 15.29 1.75
N TRP A 152 2.16 14.90 3.03
CA TRP A 152 2.50 15.77 4.15
C TRP A 152 3.95 16.27 4.07
N LEU A 153 4.93 15.38 3.84
CA LEU A 153 6.34 15.77 3.68
C LEU A 153 6.61 16.66 2.46
N LEU A 154 5.78 16.54 1.42
CA LEU A 154 5.85 17.35 0.21
C LEU A 154 4.99 18.63 0.29
N ASN A 155 4.45 18.97 1.47
CA ASN A 155 3.51 20.09 1.66
C ASN A 155 2.37 20.10 0.62
N SER A 156 1.91 18.91 0.24
CA SER A 156 0.88 18.71 -0.77
C SER A 156 -0.43 18.33 -0.10
N SER A 157 -1.49 19.10 -0.35
CA SER A 157 -2.83 18.77 0.13
C SER A 157 -3.38 17.56 -0.63
N LEU A 158 -3.89 16.57 0.12
CA LEU A 158 -4.66 15.45 -0.42
C LEU A 158 -6.16 15.73 -0.49
N GLN A 159 -6.60 16.96 -0.22
CA GLN A 159 -7.99 17.34 -0.44
C GLN A 159 -8.32 17.17 -1.92
N THR A 160 -9.15 16.17 -2.18
CA THR A 160 -9.90 16.08 -3.42
C THR A 160 -11.07 17.05 -3.28
N PRO A 161 -11.41 17.84 -4.31
CA PRO A 161 -12.71 18.50 -4.37
C PRO A 161 -13.78 17.46 -4.07
N GLU A 162 -14.74 17.79 -3.21
CA GLU A 162 -15.88 16.93 -2.96
C GLU A 162 -16.50 16.58 -4.31
N PRO A 163 -16.69 15.29 -4.65
CA PRO A 163 -17.38 14.95 -5.87
C PRO A 163 -18.75 15.62 -5.79
N THR A 164 -19.05 16.51 -6.73
CA THR A 164 -20.42 16.98 -6.97
C THR A 164 -21.29 15.73 -7.01
N ARG A 165 -22.25 15.64 -6.08
CA ARG A 165 -23.24 14.56 -6.06
C ARG A 165 -23.91 14.56 -7.43
N ALA A 166 -23.44 13.72 -8.34
CA ALA A 166 -24.22 13.31 -9.48
C ALA A 166 -25.30 12.39 -8.91
N ASP A 167 -26.54 12.71 -9.24
CA ASP A 167 -27.75 12.20 -8.61
C ASP A 167 -27.74 10.68 -8.47
N ALA A 168 -27.90 10.25 -7.22
CA ALA A 168 -28.23 8.88 -6.88
C ALA A 168 -29.73 8.69 -7.07
N ASP A 169 -30.18 8.51 -8.32
CA ASP A 169 -31.55 8.08 -8.59
C ASP A 169 -31.58 6.99 -9.67
N THR A 170 -31.58 5.74 -9.21
CA THR A 170 -32.38 4.65 -9.80
C THR A 170 -32.54 3.54 -8.76
N ARG A 171 -33.61 3.59 -7.96
CA ARG A 171 -34.09 2.43 -7.18
C ARG A 171 -34.76 1.44 -8.13
N GLY A 172 -34.00 0.45 -8.60
CA GLY A 172 -34.53 -0.67 -9.39
C GLY A 172 -35.10 -1.78 -8.50
N SER A 173 -36.42 -1.98 -8.54
CA SER A 173 -37.18 -3.12 -7.98
C SER A 173 -36.53 -4.49 -8.27
N PRO A 174 -36.61 -5.51 -7.39
CA PRO A 174 -35.82 -6.74 -7.51
C PRO A 174 -36.45 -7.73 -8.50
N THR A 175 -35.75 -8.01 -9.60
CA THR A 175 -36.02 -9.18 -10.47
C THR A 175 -34.77 -10.07 -10.47
N PRO A 176 -34.83 -11.31 -9.96
CA PRO A 176 -33.66 -12.17 -9.83
C PRO A 176 -33.50 -13.07 -11.08
N SER A 177 -32.57 -12.71 -11.98
CA SER A 177 -31.73 -13.65 -12.76
C SER A 177 -30.68 -12.95 -13.67
N PRO A 178 -30.88 -11.75 -14.25
CA PRO A 178 -29.85 -11.08 -15.06
C PRO A 178 -28.88 -10.23 -14.21
N ARG A 179 -29.34 -9.71 -13.07
CA ARG A 179 -28.54 -8.79 -12.22
C ARG A 179 -27.38 -9.46 -11.50
N LEU A 180 -27.52 -10.74 -11.12
CA LEU A 180 -26.47 -11.47 -10.41
C LEU A 180 -25.30 -11.81 -11.33
N PHE A 181 -25.58 -12.24 -12.56
CA PHE A 181 -24.54 -12.51 -13.55
C PHE A 181 -23.78 -11.23 -13.93
N GLN A 182 -24.49 -10.12 -14.15
CA GLN A 182 -23.84 -8.84 -14.40
C GLN A 182 -22.99 -8.39 -13.21
N ALA A 183 -23.48 -8.53 -11.98
CA ALA A 183 -22.72 -8.19 -10.78
C ALA A 183 -21.42 -9.00 -10.64
N LYS A 184 -21.40 -10.25 -11.11
CA LYS A 184 -20.18 -11.08 -11.18
C LYS A 184 -19.19 -10.54 -12.22
N LEU A 185 -19.68 -10.17 -13.40
CA LEU A 185 -18.84 -9.58 -14.44
C LEU A 185 -18.28 -8.21 -14.01
N ASP A 186 -19.09 -7.37 -13.41
CA ASP A 186 -18.67 -6.07 -12.89
C ASP A 186 -17.60 -6.24 -11.81
N GLY A 187 -17.75 -7.25 -10.95
CA GLY A 187 -16.75 -7.59 -9.94
C GLY A 187 -15.41 -8.04 -10.54
N CYS A 188 -15.41 -8.89 -11.57
CA CYS A 188 -14.14 -9.28 -12.20
C CYS A 188 -13.49 -8.13 -12.98
N LYS A 189 -14.27 -7.28 -13.67
CA LYS A 189 -13.77 -6.06 -14.34
C LYS A 189 -13.17 -5.08 -13.34
N PHE A 190 -13.82 -4.90 -12.19
CA PHE A 190 -13.29 -4.11 -11.08
C PHE A 190 -11.93 -4.65 -10.60
N LEU A 191 -11.82 -5.97 -10.36
CA LEU A 191 -10.57 -6.58 -9.89
C LEU A 191 -9.45 -6.53 -10.94
N CYS A 192 -9.77 -6.70 -12.22
CA CYS A 192 -8.83 -6.48 -13.33
C CYS A 192 -8.30 -5.04 -13.32
N GLY A 193 -9.21 -4.06 -13.21
CA GLY A 193 -8.85 -2.66 -13.12
C GLY A 193 -7.98 -2.37 -11.89
N TYR A 194 -8.32 -2.96 -10.74
CA TYR A 194 -7.57 -2.83 -9.50
C TYR A 194 -6.11 -3.26 -9.68
N HIS A 195 -5.86 -4.46 -10.22
CA HIS A 195 -4.49 -4.93 -10.43
C HIS A 195 -3.73 -4.06 -11.43
N GLY A 196 -4.37 -3.69 -12.55
CA GLY A 196 -3.75 -2.79 -13.54
C GLY A 196 -3.40 -1.42 -12.96
N PHE A 197 -4.27 -0.87 -12.11
CA PHE A 197 -4.02 0.39 -11.40
C PHE A 197 -2.87 0.27 -10.40
N MET A 198 -2.83 -0.79 -9.59
CA MET A 198 -1.73 -1.02 -8.64
C MET A 198 -0.40 -1.17 -9.37
N GLN A 199 -0.37 -1.89 -10.49
CA GLN A 199 0.83 -2.03 -11.31
C GLN A 199 1.31 -0.68 -11.85
N ALA A 200 0.41 0.13 -12.41
CA ALA A 200 0.73 1.45 -12.94
C ALA A 200 1.31 2.39 -11.86
N VAL A 201 0.68 2.42 -10.68
CA VAL A 201 1.15 3.21 -9.53
C VAL A 201 2.52 2.72 -9.05
N GLY A 202 2.73 1.40 -9.02
CA GLY A 202 4.00 0.77 -8.67
C GLY A 202 5.14 1.16 -9.61
N THR A 203 4.89 1.17 -10.92
CA THR A 203 5.86 1.61 -11.93
C THR A 203 6.31 3.05 -11.67
N ILE A 204 5.35 3.98 -11.46
CA ILE A 204 5.65 5.40 -11.26
C ILE A 204 6.42 5.63 -9.94
N PHE A 205 6.05 4.97 -8.85
CA PHE A 205 6.78 5.12 -7.59
C PHE A 205 8.21 4.57 -7.63
N ARG A 206 8.48 3.55 -8.46
CA ARG A 206 9.84 3.03 -8.67
C ARG A 206 10.73 4.11 -9.29
N GLU A 207 10.24 4.79 -10.33
CA GLU A 207 10.93 5.91 -10.98
C GLU A 207 11.22 7.06 -10.00
N TRP A 208 10.33 7.29 -9.04
CA TRP A 208 10.54 8.32 -8.00
C TRP A 208 11.63 7.93 -7.00
N GLY A 209 11.74 6.64 -6.67
CA GLY A 209 12.81 6.11 -5.82
C GLY A 209 14.18 6.07 -6.51
N GLU A 210 14.21 5.94 -7.84
CA GLU A 210 15.43 5.86 -8.65
C GLU A 210 16.01 7.23 -9.09
N SER A 211 15.29 8.33 -8.84
CA SER A 211 15.73 9.68 -9.20
C SER A 211 17.13 10.03 -8.64
N PRO A 212 17.97 10.76 -9.39
CA PRO A 212 19.42 10.57 -9.40
C PRO A 212 20.14 11.28 -8.25
N ARG A 213 20.02 10.77 -7.02
CA ARG A 213 21.04 11.00 -5.98
C ARG A 213 22.29 10.12 -6.16
N ARG A 214 22.38 9.39 -7.28
CA ARG A 214 23.56 8.57 -7.67
C ARG A 214 24.47 9.24 -8.70
N SER A 215 24.21 10.48 -9.12
CA SER A 215 25.17 11.28 -9.88
C SER A 215 26.06 12.09 -8.93
N ARG A 216 27.39 11.95 -9.04
CA ARG A 216 28.48 12.51 -8.21
C ARG A 216 28.93 11.73 -6.97
N ARG A 217 29.57 10.59 -7.19
CA ARG A 217 30.95 10.39 -6.69
C ARG A 217 31.81 9.84 -7.83
N HIS A 218 32.18 10.72 -8.76
CA HIS A 218 33.47 10.56 -9.40
C HIS A 218 34.52 10.93 -8.35
N SER A 219 35.05 9.91 -7.68
CA SER A 219 36.35 10.06 -7.04
C SER A 219 37.33 10.50 -8.13
N PRO A 220 38.13 11.56 -7.94
CA PRO A 220 39.22 11.83 -8.85
C PRO A 220 40.15 10.61 -8.85
N PRO A 221 40.68 10.16 -10.00
CA PRO A 221 41.73 9.17 -9.99
C PRO A 221 42.89 9.75 -9.17
N ARG A 222 43.24 9.10 -8.05
CA ARG A 222 44.47 9.45 -7.34
C ARG A 222 45.60 9.26 -8.33
N GLY A 223 46.26 10.38 -8.64
CA GLY A 223 47.34 10.48 -9.59
C GLY A 223 48.42 9.44 -9.29
N HIS A 224 48.94 8.90 -10.39
CA HIS A 224 50.13 8.09 -10.52
C HIS A 224 51.17 8.37 -9.43
N LEU A 225 51.41 7.36 -8.60
CA LEU A 225 52.61 7.29 -7.78
C LEU A 225 53.81 7.29 -8.75
N HIS A 226 54.52 8.41 -8.83
CA HIS A 226 55.74 8.51 -9.61
C HIS A 226 56.74 7.47 -9.11
N LYS A 227 57.06 6.54 -10.00
CA LYS A 227 58.12 5.54 -9.87
C LYS A 227 59.46 6.28 -9.78
N ALA A 228 59.95 6.50 -8.56
CA ALA A 228 61.28 7.05 -8.35
C ALA A 228 62.33 5.97 -8.64
N THR A 229 62.80 5.91 -9.89
CA THR A 229 64.04 5.22 -10.27
C THR A 229 65.23 6.01 -9.71
N ARG A 230 65.73 5.62 -8.53
CA ARG A 230 67.09 5.97 -8.11
C ARG A 230 68.06 5.03 -8.84
N ARG A 231 68.71 5.56 -9.87
CA ARG A 231 69.87 4.93 -10.51
C ARG A 231 71.11 5.68 -10.01
N THR A 232 71.79 5.10 -9.03
CA THR A 232 73.10 5.54 -8.55
C THR A 232 74.15 4.98 -9.49
N THR A 233 74.83 5.85 -10.25
CA THR A 233 76.17 5.54 -10.78
C THR A 233 77.04 6.78 -10.67
N PHE A 234 78.04 6.64 -9.78
CA PHE A 234 79.20 7.49 -9.60
C PHE A 234 80.15 7.41 -10.79
N ARG A 235 80.75 8.55 -11.16
CA ARG A 235 82.09 8.79 -11.76
C ARG A 235 81.98 9.90 -12.80
N SER A 236 82.92 10.82 -12.97
CA SER A 236 84.13 11.21 -12.24
C SER A 236 84.56 12.49 -12.96
N ARG A 237 84.63 13.62 -12.26
CA ARG A 237 85.35 14.80 -12.74
C ARG A 237 86.84 14.56 -12.53
N ARG A 238 87.66 14.80 -13.56
CA ARG A 238 89.01 15.36 -13.37
C ARG A 238 89.23 16.54 -14.32
N PRO A 239 90.00 17.56 -13.90
CA PRO A 239 90.16 18.81 -14.64
C PRO A 239 91.49 18.90 -15.40
N ARG A 240 91.50 19.84 -16.36
CA ARG A 240 92.54 20.30 -17.30
C ARG A 240 92.75 19.44 -18.52
#